data_AF-A0A7V9QAK6-F1
#
_entry.id   AF-A0A7V9QAK6-F1
#
_cell.length_a   1.000
_cell.length_b   1.000
_cell.length_c   1.000
_cell.angle_alpha   90.00
_cell.angle_beta   90.00
_cell.angle_gamma   90.00
#
_symmetry.space_group_name_H-M   'P 1'
#
loop_
_entity.id
_entity.type
_entity.pdbx_description
1 polymer ?
#
loop_
_entity_poly.entity_id
_entity_poly.type
_entity_poly.pdbx_seq_one_letter_code
_entity_poly.pdbx_strand_id
1 'polypeptide(L)'
;MSTTIPNHLVSDIARDVVQQVAPRELPLFAATSRAYFEQPDRLMRRNAGDRTLGFGPEFAIALTPVILMVVKATIELLSTILQDALKAEGTTAATDALRRLFRRGAAEPPPPVTGTG
;
A
#
# COMPACT_ATOMS: atom_id res chain seq x y z
N MET A 1 12.71 1.97 -0.74
CA MET A 1 12.21 2.73 0.41
C MET A 1 10.83 2.18 0.74
N SER A 2 10.66 1.50 1.87
CA SER A 2 9.34 1.05 2.30
C SER A 2 8.58 2.27 2.81
N THR A 3 7.57 2.74 2.07
CA THR A 3 6.72 3.83 2.52
C THR A 3 5.96 3.35 3.75
N THR A 4 6.29 3.90 4.92
CA THR A 4 5.52 3.64 6.14
C THR A 4 4.15 4.30 5.99
N ILE A 5 3.09 3.50 5.92
CA ILE A 5 1.71 4.02 5.84
C ILE A 5 1.36 4.65 7.18
N PRO A 6 0.90 5.92 7.21
CA PRO A 6 0.49 6.55 8.44
C PRO A 6 -0.73 5.86 9.06
N ASN A 7 -0.65 5.55 10.36
CA ASN A 7 -1.76 4.89 11.06
C ASN A 7 -3.07 5.70 11.03
N HIS A 8 -2.98 7.04 10.98
CA HIS A 8 -4.17 7.90 10.91
C HIS A 8 -4.97 7.65 9.61
N LEU A 9 -4.28 7.49 8.47
CA LEU A 9 -4.92 7.20 7.19
C LEU A 9 -5.67 5.86 7.24
N VAL A 10 -5.04 4.83 7.83
CA VAL A 10 -5.68 3.52 8.02
C VAL A 10 -6.89 3.65 8.94
N SER A 11 -6.77 4.38 10.05
CA SER A 11 -7.88 4.52 11.00
C SER A 11 -9.04 5.35 10.48
N ASP A 12 -8.79 6.37 9.68
CA ASP A 12 -9.87 7.23 9.14
C ASP A 12 -10.75 6.43 8.17
N ILE A 13 -10.12 5.73 7.22
CA ILE A 13 -10.84 4.86 6.28
C ILE A 13 -11.53 3.71 7.01
N ALA A 14 -10.85 3.07 7.97
CA ALA A 14 -11.44 2.00 8.74
C ALA A 14 -12.65 2.46 9.58
N ARG A 15 -12.63 3.70 10.08
CA ARG A 15 -13.75 4.27 10.85
C ARG A 15 -15.00 4.39 9.99
N ASP A 16 -14.86 4.84 8.74
CA ASP A 16 -15.96 4.96 7.79
C ASP A 16 -16.58 3.59 7.46
N VAL A 17 -15.74 2.55 7.35
CA VAL A 17 -16.22 1.17 7.13
C VAL A 17 -16.91 0.64 8.38
N VAL A 18 -16.32 0.80 9.57
CA VAL A 18 -16.93 0.38 10.85
C VAL A 18 -18.27 1.07 11.08
N GLN A 19 -18.41 2.35 10.74
CA GLN A 19 -19.68 3.06 10.84
C GLN A 19 -20.79 2.41 10.01
N GLN A 20 -20.45 1.82 8.86
CA GLN A 20 -21.41 1.18 7.96
C GLN A 20 -21.71 -0.27 8.37
N VAL A 21 -20.69 -1.05 8.72
CA VAL A 21 -20.83 -2.50 8.89
C VAL A 21 -20.93 -2.95 10.35
N ALA A 22 -20.40 -2.15 11.28
CA ALA A 22 -20.33 -2.47 12.70
C ALA A 22 -20.51 -1.21 13.58
N PRO A 23 -21.59 -0.42 13.41
CA PRO A 23 -21.76 0.87 14.11
C PRO A 23 -21.72 0.75 15.64
N ARG A 24 -22.08 -0.42 16.18
CA ARG A 24 -22.01 -0.73 17.61
C ARG A 24 -20.58 -0.70 18.17
N GLU A 25 -19.57 -0.89 17.32
CA GLU A 25 -18.16 -0.84 17.73
C GLU A 25 -17.56 0.57 17.70
N LEU A 26 -18.25 1.56 17.10
CA LEU A 26 -17.75 2.95 17.01
C LEU A 26 -17.35 3.57 18.36
N PRO A 27 -18.10 3.39 19.46
CA PRO A 27 -17.69 3.92 20.76
C PRO A 27 -16.34 3.37 21.25
N LEU A 28 -16.00 2.14 20.85
CA LEU A 28 -14.74 1.47 21.21
C LEU A 28 -13.67 1.58 20.12
N PHE A 29 -13.97 2.21 18.98
CA PHE A 29 -13.09 2.24 17.82
C PHE A 29 -11.72 2.83 18.13
N ALA A 30 -11.67 3.97 18.81
CA ALA A 30 -10.41 4.66 19.10
C ALA A 30 -9.48 3.84 20.01
N ALA A 31 -10.03 3.16 21.01
CA ALA A 31 -9.27 2.29 21.89
C ALA A 31 -8.80 1.02 21.15
N THR A 32 -9.69 0.43 20.36
CA THR A 32 -9.41 -0.79 19.58
C THR A 32 -8.38 -0.55 18.49
N SER A 33 -8.45 0.59 17.79
CA SER A 33 -7.49 0.94 16.74
C SER A 33 -6.09 1.19 17.30
N ARG A 34 -6.00 1.91 18.42
CA ARG A 34 -4.72 2.08 19.14
C ARG A 34 -4.11 0.75 19.54
N ALA A 35 -4.90 -0.13 20.18
CA ALA A 35 -4.45 -1.46 20.58
C ALA A 35 -4.01 -2.31 19.38
N TYR A 36 -4.72 -2.21 18.25
CA TYR A 36 -4.36 -2.88 17.01
C TYR A 36 -3.00 -2.41 16.49
N PHE A 37 -2.76 -1.09 16.42
CA PHE A 37 -1.49 -0.57 15.91
C PHE A 37 -0.31 -0.84 16.84
N GLU A 38 -0.55 -0.97 18.15
CA GLU A 38 0.49 -1.36 19.12
C GLU A 38 0.87 -2.84 18.98
N GLN A 39 -0.09 -3.75 18.82
CA GLN A 39 0.13 -5.21 18.77
C GLN A 39 -0.85 -5.94 17.82
N PRO A 40 -0.69 -5.82 16.49
CA PRO A 40 -1.68 -6.29 15.52
C PRO A 40 -1.91 -7.80 15.58
N ASP A 41 -0.84 -8.59 15.67
CA ASP A 41 -0.91 -10.06 15.71
C ASP A 41 -1.61 -10.58 16.96
N ARG A 42 -1.38 -9.92 18.11
CA ARG A 42 -2.01 -10.30 19.37
C ARG A 42 -3.52 -10.10 19.32
N LEU A 43 -3.96 -8.97 18.75
CA LEU A 43 -5.38 -8.65 18.64
C LEU A 43 -6.09 -9.58 17.65
N MET A 44 -5.43 -9.95 16.54
CA MET A 44 -5.97 -10.96 15.61
C MET A 44 -6.10 -12.34 16.27
N ARG A 45 -5.11 -12.78 17.06
CA ARG A 45 -5.16 -14.07 17.75
C ARG A 45 -6.24 -14.12 18.83
N ARG A 46 -6.47 -13.02 19.56
CA ARG A 46 -7.56 -12.92 20.55
C ARG A 46 -8.94 -13.12 19.92
N ASN A 47 -9.15 -12.57 18.72
CA ASN A 47 -10.37 -12.80 17.95
C ASN A 47 -10.52 -14.25 17.43
N ALA A 48 -9.43 -15.02 17.36
CA ALA A 48 -9.43 -16.39 16.87
C ALA A 48 -9.57 -17.45 18.00
N GLY A 49 -8.94 -17.24 19.17
CA GLY A 49 -8.68 -18.29 20.16
C GLY A 49 -9.74 -18.56 21.24
N ASP A 50 -10.51 -17.57 21.69
CA ASP A 50 -11.41 -17.71 22.85
C ASP A 50 -12.83 -18.20 22.51
N ARG A 51 -12.98 -19.00 21.44
CA ARG A 51 -14.28 -19.49 20.94
C ARG A 51 -14.63 -20.91 21.38
N THR A 52 -14.33 -21.28 22.61
CA THR A 52 -14.86 -22.51 23.23
C THR A 52 -16.20 -22.24 23.90
N LEU A 53 -17.29 -22.53 23.17
CA LEU A 53 -18.66 -22.78 23.67
C LEU A 53 -19.27 -21.71 24.62
N GLY A 54 -19.83 -20.65 24.07
CA GLY A 54 -20.68 -19.69 24.81
C GLY A 54 -21.77 -19.10 23.91
N PHE A 55 -23.03 -19.36 24.24
CA PHE A 55 -24.21 -18.87 23.51
C PHE A 55 -24.53 -17.43 23.94
N GLY A 56 -24.53 -16.47 23.01
CA GLY A 56 -25.00 -15.08 23.24
C GLY A 56 -24.55 -14.08 22.16
N PRO A 57 -25.30 -12.98 21.89
CA PRO A 57 -24.94 -11.95 20.89
C PRO A 57 -23.69 -11.13 21.26
N GLU A 58 -23.20 -11.24 22.50
CA GLU A 58 -21.99 -10.60 23.02
C GLU A 58 -20.67 -11.29 22.58
N PHE A 59 -20.73 -12.40 21.84
CA PHE A 59 -19.56 -13.11 21.32
C PHE A 59 -19.29 -12.85 19.82
N ALA A 60 -19.86 -11.78 19.26
CA ALA A 60 -19.56 -11.35 17.89
C ALA A 60 -18.05 -11.08 17.74
N ILE A 61 -17.45 -11.61 16.68
CA ILE A 61 -16.07 -11.27 16.30
C ILE A 61 -15.99 -9.74 16.20
N ALA A 62 -15.11 -9.12 16.98
CA ALA A 62 -14.86 -7.70 16.84
C ALA A 62 -14.37 -7.45 15.40
N LEU A 63 -15.15 -6.69 14.64
CA LEU A 63 -14.88 -6.42 13.22
C LEU A 63 -13.83 -5.32 13.06
N THR A 64 -13.74 -4.38 14.00
CA THR A 64 -12.79 -3.26 13.94
C THR A 64 -11.35 -3.71 13.68
N PRO A 65 -10.76 -4.68 14.41
CA PRO A 65 -9.41 -5.16 14.14
C PRO A 65 -9.26 -5.79 12.74
N VAL A 66 -10.29 -6.52 12.28
CA VAL A 66 -10.29 -7.15 10.95
C VAL A 66 -10.33 -6.09 9.85
N ILE A 67 -11.19 -5.08 10.01
CA ILE A 67 -11.32 -3.96 9.07
C ILE A 67 -10.00 -3.17 8.99
N LEU A 68 -9.36 -2.89 10.13
CA LEU A 68 -8.05 -2.22 10.16
C LEU A 68 -6.98 -3.01 9.40
N MET A 69 -6.96 -4.33 9.55
CA MET A 69 -6.06 -5.22 8.82
C MET A 69 -6.30 -5.16 7.31
N VAL A 70 -7.56 -5.26 6.88
CA VAL A 70 -7.92 -5.22 5.46
C VAL A 70 -7.56 -3.87 4.84
N VAL A 71 -7.95 -2.76 5.48
CA VAL A 71 -7.64 -1.41 5.00
C VAL A 71 -6.12 -1.20 4.88
N LYS A 72 -5.34 -1.62 5.89
CA LYS A 72 -3.88 -1.56 5.84
C LYS A 72 -3.32 -2.33 4.65
N ALA A 73 -3.75 -3.59 4.48
CA ALA A 73 -3.31 -4.43 3.36
C ALA A 73 -3.70 -3.85 2.00
N THR A 74 -4.88 -3.24 1.88
CA THR A 74 -5.32 -2.56 0.65
C THR A 74 -4.43 -1.38 0.31
N ILE A 75 -4.10 -0.53 1.29
CA ILE A 75 -3.22 0.64 1.06
C ILE A 75 -1.79 0.17 0.72
N GLU A 76 -1.30 -0.90 1.35
CA GLU A 76 0.01 -1.51 1.02
C GLU A 76 0.04 -2.02 -0.42
N LEU A 77 -1.02 -2.70 -0.85
CA LEU A 77 -1.16 -3.19 -2.23
C LEU A 77 -1.20 -2.03 -3.23
N LEU A 78 -2.03 -1.02 -2.99
CA LEU A 78 -2.12 0.17 -3.85
C LEU A 78 -0.78 0.91 -3.94
N SER A 79 -0.09 1.05 -2.81
CA SER A 79 1.23 1.69 -2.77
C SER A 79 2.26 0.92 -3.60
N THR A 80 2.21 -0.41 -3.55
CA THR A 80 3.09 -1.28 -4.34
C THR A 80 2.82 -1.13 -5.84
N ILE A 81 1.54 -1.22 -6.24
CA ILE A 81 1.12 -1.04 -7.64
C ILE A 81 1.55 0.33 -8.17
N LEU A 82 1.35 1.40 -7.39
CA LEU A 82 1.72 2.75 -7.78
C LEU A 82 3.24 2.91 -7.92
N GLN A 83 4.02 2.36 -7.00
CA GLN A 83 5.48 2.39 -7.10
C GLN A 83 5.98 1.66 -8.35
N ASP A 84 5.39 0.52 -8.69
CA ASP A 84 5.81 -0.26 -9.85
C ASP A 84 5.43 0.43 -11.17
N ALA A 85 4.26 1.07 -11.23
CA ALA A 85 3.87 1.93 -12.36
C ALA A 85 4.87 3.09 -12.55
N LEU A 86 5.21 3.81 -11.48
CA LEU A 86 6.17 4.92 -11.53
C LEU A 86 7.57 4.47 -11.95
N LYS A 87 8.04 3.30 -11.49
CA LYS A 87 9.33 2.74 -11.93
C LYS A 87 9.31 2.40 -13.42
N ALA A 88 8.22 1.83 -13.93
CA ALA A 88 8.11 1.46 -15.34
C ALA A 88 8.15 2.70 -16.26
N GLU A 89 7.40 3.74 -15.92
CA GLU A 89 7.42 5.01 -16.66
C GLU A 89 8.77 5.73 -16.53
N GLY A 90 9.32 5.81 -15.32
CA GLY A 90 10.62 6.45 -15.06
C GLY A 90 11.78 5.77 -15.78
N THR A 91 11.78 4.43 -15.85
CA THR A 91 12.79 3.66 -16.59
C THR A 91 12.73 3.95 -18.09
N THR A 92 11.53 4.07 -18.63
CA THR A 92 11.32 4.37 -20.06
C THR A 92 11.80 5.79 -20.39
N ALA A 93 11.35 6.79 -19.61
CA ALA A 93 11.76 8.18 -19.80
C ALA A 93 13.27 8.39 -19.61
N ALA A 94 13.88 7.73 -18.61
CA ALA A 94 15.32 7.80 -18.38
C ALA A 94 16.12 7.14 -19.52
N THR A 95 15.66 6.01 -20.03
CA THR A 95 16.31 5.32 -21.16
C THR A 95 16.26 6.16 -22.42
N ASP A 96 15.12 6.81 -22.70
CA ASP A 96 14.96 7.70 -23.85
C ASP A 96 15.81 8.97 -23.75
N ALA A 97 15.86 9.58 -22.55
CA ALA A 97 16.73 10.71 -22.28
C ALA A 97 18.20 10.34 -22.47
N LEU A 98 18.63 9.19 -21.94
CA LEU A 98 19.98 8.68 -22.09
C LEU A 98 20.33 8.43 -23.57
N ARG A 99 19.41 7.81 -24.33
CA ARG A 99 19.59 7.56 -25.77
C ARG A 99 19.70 8.84 -26.58
N ARG A 100 18.94 9.88 -26.24
CA ARG A 100 19.02 11.21 -26.87
C ARG A 100 20.36 11.89 -26.58
N LEU A 101 20.86 11.78 -25.34
CA LEU A 101 22.17 12.31 -24.98
C LEU A 101 23.30 11.61 -25.75
N PHE A 102 23.26 10.28 -25.86
CA PHE A 102 24.28 9.54 -26.61
C PHE A 102 24.21 9.74 -28.13
N ARG A 103 23.02 9.93 -28.72
CA ARG A 103 22.90 10.29 -30.15
C ARG A 103 23.42 11.69 -30.46
N ARG A 104 23.39 12.61 -29.49
CA ARG A 104 23.88 13.98 -29.68
C ARG A 104 25.41 14.09 -29.70
N GLY A 105 26.13 13.04 -29.28
CA GLY A 105 27.58 12.93 -29.38
C GLY A 105 28.10 12.22 -30.64
N ALA A 106 27.23 11.53 -31.40
CA ALA A 106 27.60 10.93 -32.67
C ALA A 106 27.46 11.98 -33.79
N ALA A 107 28.51 12.81 -33.93
CA ALA A 107 28.66 13.70 -35.06
C ALA A 107 28.90 12.90 -36.36
N GLU A 108 28.50 13.56 -37.44
CA GLU A 108 28.39 13.18 -38.86
C GLU A 108 29.41 12.16 -39.39
N PRO A 109 28.99 11.16 -40.19
CA PRO A 109 29.91 10.27 -40.90
C PRO A 109 30.81 11.12 -41.81
N PRO A 110 32.14 10.87 -41.84
CA PRO A 110 33.04 11.64 -42.68
C PRO A 110 32.61 11.51 -44.16
N PRO A 111 32.69 12.61 -44.94
CA PRO A 111 32.27 12.61 -46.33
C PRO A 111 33.07 11.56 -47.14
N PRO A 112 32.44 10.94 -48.15
CA PRO A 112 33.08 9.90 -48.93
C PRO A 112 34.33 10.46 -49.61
N VAL A 113 35.46 9.81 -49.38
CA VAL A 113 36.71 10.07 -50.11
C VAL A 113 36.48 9.71 -51.58
N THR A 114 36.18 10.71 -52.40
CA THR A 114 36.24 10.57 -53.85
C THR A 114 37.70 10.51 -54.25
N GLY A 115 38.18 9.30 -54.53
CA GLY A 115 39.47 9.08 -55.15
C GLY A 115 39.49 9.68 -56.56
N THR A 116 40.44 10.57 -56.77
CA THR A 116 41.01 10.98 -58.07
C THR A 116 42.50 11.05 -57.78
N GLY A 117 43.38 10.24 -58.38
CA GLY A 117 43.48 9.88 -59.78
C GLY A 117 44.90 10.25 -60.18
#